data_AF-A0A0Q9X0I7-F1
#
_entry.id   AF-A0A0Q9X0I7-F1
#
_cell.length_a   1.000
_cell.length_b   1.000
_cell.length_c   1.000
_cell.angle_alpha   90.00
_cell.angle_beta   90.00
_cell.angle_gamma   90.00
#
_symmetry.space_group_name_H-M   'P 1'
#
loop_
_entity.id
_entity.type
_entity.pdbx_description
1 polymer ?
#
loop_
_entity_poly.entity_id
_entity_poly.type
_entity_poly.pdbx_seq_one_letter_code
_entity_poly.pdbx_strand_id
1 'polypeptide(L)'
;MDMERVRIEHLRSYMELNDEDRQRCYDRFYNERLEDKNKDNKYLKRTSFIFEQGNSNKLENECFLTFDLIPVHKRYSALIFSLCGITSHFHYILFLGVLEDAKMDSLTHFVCEILANLLITEVPKLPNFPLKFILLRNDLTSQNVLKVFAESKKTLNLFNNFLFINESNAWRLLSLHDPYVQSAWDEIMLNYISDENVDEVFVKYYDLAAEKGNDGFKEFISEFHNLAKELLMARSVISLRLCTLERLDIFEKIITAHVKGFKEQRVNRMVIFQLLRALILIYGH
;
A
#
# COMPACT_ATOMS: atom_id res chain seq x y z
N MET A 1 -8.35 9.32 34.88
CA MET A 1 -6.99 9.43 34.30
C MET A 1 -7.15 9.56 32.80
N ASP A 2 -7.02 10.78 32.29
CA ASP A 2 -7.07 11.04 30.86
C ASP A 2 -5.90 10.32 30.19
N MET A 3 -6.21 9.27 29.40
CA MET A 3 -5.25 8.74 28.45
C MET A 3 -4.82 9.92 27.57
N GLU A 4 -3.53 10.28 27.58
CA GLU A 4 -2.94 11.26 26.66
C GLU A 4 -3.37 10.90 25.23
N ARG A 5 -4.42 11.55 24.74
CA ARG A 5 -4.87 11.41 23.36
C ARG A 5 -3.78 12.03 22.51
N VAL A 6 -3.32 11.32 21.47
CA VAL A 6 -2.41 11.89 20.48
C VAL A 6 -3.01 13.21 20.01
N ARG A 7 -2.26 14.31 20.22
CA ARG A 7 -2.63 15.63 19.73
C ARG A 7 -1.93 15.83 18.41
N ILE A 8 -2.71 15.95 17.34
CA ILE A 8 -2.17 16.10 15.98
C ILE A 8 -1.21 17.30 15.88
N GLU A 9 -1.52 18.37 16.61
CA GLU A 9 -0.72 19.60 16.72
C GLU A 9 0.70 19.41 17.28
N HIS A 10 0.96 18.31 18.00
CA HIS A 10 2.27 18.00 18.57
C HIS A 10 3.12 17.11 17.65
N LEU A 11 2.57 16.63 16.53
CA LEU A 11 3.32 15.81 15.59
C LEU A 11 4.24 16.70 14.76
N ARG A 12 5.53 16.32 14.67
CA ARG A 12 6.50 17.05 13.85
C ARG A 12 6.01 17.27 12.41
N SER A 13 5.48 16.22 11.78
CA SER A 13 4.92 16.29 10.42
C SER A 13 3.75 17.26 10.29
N TYR A 14 2.98 17.51 11.35
CA TYR A 14 1.90 18.50 11.33
C TYR A 14 2.46 19.93 11.36
N MET A 15 3.52 20.17 12.15
CA MET A 15 4.17 21.47 12.24
C MET A 15 4.85 21.89 10.93
N GLU A 16 5.21 20.92 10.08
CA GLU A 16 5.83 21.13 8.77
C GLU A 16 4.81 21.57 7.68
N LEU A 17 3.51 21.49 7.96
CA LEU A 17 2.44 21.94 7.04
C LEU A 17 2.26 23.47 7.06
N ASN A 18 1.76 24.03 5.95
CA ASN A 18 1.30 25.42 5.92
C ASN A 18 0.00 25.59 6.77
N ASP A 19 -0.40 26.85 7.02
CA ASP A 19 -1.54 27.14 7.90
C ASP A 19 -2.87 26.56 7.37
N GLU A 20 -3.10 26.61 6.06
CA GLU A 20 -4.34 26.09 5.43
C GLU A 20 -4.44 24.57 5.59
N ASP A 21 -3.36 23.86 5.30
CA ASP A 21 -3.28 22.41 5.42
C ASP A 21 -3.37 21.97 6.89
N ARG A 22 -2.78 22.73 7.82
CA ARG A 22 -2.90 22.51 9.27
C ARG A 22 -4.35 22.61 9.73
N GLN A 23 -5.06 23.65 9.31
CA GLN A 23 -6.46 23.85 9.67
C GLN A 23 -7.33 22.71 9.11
N ARG A 24 -7.14 22.37 7.82
CA ARG A 24 -7.86 21.27 7.17
C ARG A 24 -7.62 19.93 7.88
N CYS A 25 -6.37 19.61 8.22
CA CYS A 25 -6.03 18.38 8.92
C CYS A 25 -6.62 18.36 10.35
N TYR A 26 -6.56 19.49 11.06
CA TYR A 26 -7.11 19.62 12.40
C TYR A 26 -8.62 19.39 12.40
N ASP A 27 -9.34 20.12 11.55
CA ASP A 27 -10.80 20.02 11.45
C ASP A 27 -11.22 18.60 11.09
N ARG A 28 -10.52 17.95 10.16
CA ARG A 28 -10.79 16.55 9.81
C ARG A 28 -10.51 15.61 10.98
N PHE A 29 -9.38 15.73 11.66
CA PHE A 29 -9.02 14.82 12.75
C PHE A 29 -10.01 14.87 13.93
N TYR A 30 -10.55 16.04 14.25
CA TYR A 30 -11.48 16.20 15.37
C TYR A 30 -12.96 16.05 14.97
N ASN A 31 -13.35 16.48 13.77
CA ASN A 31 -14.76 16.49 13.35
C ASN A 31 -15.18 15.25 12.54
N GLU A 32 -14.24 14.49 11.97
CA GLU A 32 -14.55 13.23 11.31
C GLU A 32 -15.15 12.26 12.33
N ARG A 33 -16.47 12.03 12.20
CA ARG A 33 -17.16 10.98 12.95
C ARG A 33 -16.57 9.65 12.50
N LEU A 34 -15.82 9.02 13.39
CA LEU A 34 -15.54 7.59 13.26
C LEU A 34 -16.91 6.90 13.23
N GLU A 35 -17.23 6.20 12.13
CA GLU A 35 -18.46 5.41 12.10
C GLU A 35 -18.51 4.53 13.35
N ASP A 36 -19.71 4.41 13.95
CA ASP A 36 -19.92 3.51 15.07
C ASP A 36 -19.29 2.17 14.72
N LYS A 37 -18.51 1.60 15.66
CA LYS A 37 -17.88 0.29 15.49
C LYS A 37 -18.90 -0.62 14.85
N ASN A 38 -18.72 -0.94 13.56
CA ASN A 38 -19.46 -2.01 12.96
C ASN A 38 -19.07 -3.23 13.81
N LYS A 39 -20.02 -3.77 14.58
CA LYS A 39 -19.73 -4.76 15.64
C LYS A 39 -19.01 -5.98 15.06
N ASP A 40 -19.19 -6.22 13.77
CA ASP A 40 -18.63 -7.33 13.02
C ASP A 40 -17.22 -7.05 12.46
N ASN A 41 -16.85 -5.77 12.29
CA ASN A 41 -15.78 -5.34 11.40
C ASN A 41 -14.99 -4.16 12.00
N LYS A 42 -14.22 -4.39 13.07
CA LYS A 42 -13.52 -3.39 13.93
C LYS A 42 -12.61 -2.37 13.18
N TYR A 43 -13.14 -1.54 12.29
CA TYR A 43 -12.40 -0.88 11.22
C TYR A 43 -12.68 0.63 11.13
N LEU A 44 -11.75 1.36 10.51
CA LEU A 44 -11.85 2.77 10.12
C LEU A 44 -12.31 2.80 8.65
N LYS A 45 -13.42 3.50 8.35
CA LYS A 45 -13.94 3.71 6.99
C LYS A 45 -13.66 5.14 6.57
N ARG A 46 -13.09 5.37 5.38
CA ARG A 46 -12.79 6.71 4.84
C ARG A 46 -13.50 7.02 3.51
N THR A 47 -14.63 6.39 3.23
CA THR A 47 -15.18 6.27 1.86
C THR A 47 -15.57 7.58 1.16
N SER A 48 -15.69 8.70 1.87
CA SER A 48 -16.09 9.98 1.25
C SER A 48 -14.97 10.67 0.46
N PHE A 49 -13.69 10.51 0.87
CA PHE A 49 -12.59 11.30 0.29
C PHE A 49 -12.15 10.81 -1.10
N ILE A 50 -12.22 9.50 -1.35
CA ILE A 50 -11.78 8.96 -2.65
C ILE A 50 -12.59 9.54 -3.80
N PHE A 51 -13.90 9.79 -3.60
CA PHE A 51 -14.76 10.38 -4.63
C PHE A 51 -14.40 11.83 -4.99
N GLU A 52 -13.78 12.59 -4.07
CA GLU A 52 -13.27 13.94 -4.36
C GLU A 52 -12.05 13.90 -5.28
N GLN A 53 -11.29 12.80 -5.28
CA GLN A 53 -10.09 12.60 -6.09
C GLN A 53 -10.36 11.89 -7.44
N GLY A 54 -11.61 11.45 -7.67
CA GLY A 54 -11.97 10.71 -8.87
C GLY A 54 -12.00 11.59 -10.13
N ASN A 55 -11.41 11.11 -11.21
CA ASN A 55 -11.56 11.69 -12.53
C ASN A 55 -12.89 11.28 -13.18
N SER A 56 -13.40 12.09 -14.09
CA SER A 56 -14.52 11.72 -14.96
C SER A 56 -14.24 10.50 -15.86
N ASN A 57 -12.98 10.30 -16.25
CA ASN A 57 -12.53 9.15 -17.03
C ASN A 57 -12.27 7.95 -16.13
N LYS A 58 -13.07 6.88 -16.29
CA LYS A 58 -12.92 5.65 -15.49
C LYS A 58 -11.56 4.96 -15.65
N LEU A 59 -10.93 5.07 -16.82
CA LEU A 59 -9.61 4.47 -17.05
C LEU A 59 -8.50 5.15 -16.22
N GLU A 60 -8.68 6.43 -15.89
CA GLU A 60 -7.77 7.20 -15.04
C GLU A 60 -7.96 6.90 -13.55
N ASN A 61 -9.10 6.31 -13.19
CA ASN A 61 -9.40 5.89 -11.82
C ASN A 61 -9.11 4.41 -11.56
N GLU A 62 -8.62 3.67 -12.57
CA GLU A 62 -8.20 2.29 -12.38
C GLU A 62 -7.15 2.21 -11.28
N CYS A 63 -7.32 1.19 -10.43
CA CYS A 63 -6.57 1.08 -9.20
C CYS A 63 -6.16 -0.36 -8.92
N PHE A 64 -5.17 -0.49 -8.05
CA PHE A 64 -4.80 -1.75 -7.44
C PHE A 64 -5.04 -1.69 -5.94
N LEU A 65 -5.36 -2.84 -5.36
CA LEU A 65 -5.44 -3.02 -3.92
C LEU A 65 -4.12 -3.62 -3.44
N THR A 66 -3.69 -3.21 -2.27
CA THR A 66 -2.51 -3.78 -1.61
C THR A 66 -2.75 -3.84 -0.12
N PHE A 67 -2.03 -4.71 0.58
CA PHE A 67 -2.01 -4.72 2.03
C PHE A 67 -0.59 -4.92 2.56
N ASP A 68 -0.36 -4.41 3.75
CA ASP A 68 0.92 -4.55 4.44
C ASP A 68 0.73 -4.69 5.95
N LEU A 69 1.67 -5.40 6.58
CA LEU A 69 1.75 -5.55 8.02
C LEU A 69 3.01 -4.89 8.53
N ILE A 70 2.84 -3.70 9.10
CA ILE A 70 3.95 -2.87 9.56
C ILE A 70 4.21 -3.15 11.04
N PRO A 71 5.39 -3.65 11.45
CA PRO A 71 5.74 -3.78 12.86
C PRO A 71 5.94 -2.39 13.47
N VAL A 72 4.99 -1.92 14.27
CA VAL A 72 5.00 -0.55 14.80
C VAL A 72 5.72 -0.48 16.15
N HIS A 73 5.59 -1.54 16.95
CA HIS A 73 6.16 -1.65 18.29
C HIS A 73 6.41 -3.14 18.58
N LYS A 74 7.28 -3.46 19.56
CA LYS A 74 7.59 -4.84 20.00
C LYS A 74 6.40 -5.73 20.41
N ARG A 75 5.18 -5.20 20.42
CA ARG A 75 3.94 -5.91 20.78
C ARG A 75 2.81 -5.66 19.79
N TYR A 76 2.99 -4.73 18.86
CA TYR A 76 1.90 -4.25 18.02
C TYR A 76 2.35 -4.06 16.59
N SER A 77 1.53 -4.59 15.68
CA SER A 77 1.66 -4.39 14.25
C SER A 77 0.44 -3.64 13.70
N ALA A 78 0.64 -2.83 12.67
CA ALA A 78 -0.44 -2.17 11.94
C ALA A 78 -0.71 -2.93 10.63
N LEU A 79 -1.95 -3.37 10.45
CA LEU A 79 -2.44 -3.95 9.21
C LEU A 79 -3.15 -2.85 8.42
N ILE A 80 -2.67 -2.60 7.20
CA ILE A 80 -3.18 -1.54 6.33
C ILE A 80 -3.61 -2.17 5.01
N PHE A 81 -4.80 -1.83 4.51
CA PHE A 81 -5.18 -2.10 3.13
C PHE A 81 -5.41 -0.78 2.40
N SER A 82 -4.82 -0.65 1.23
CA SER A 82 -4.83 0.58 0.43
C SER A 82 -5.29 0.33 -0.99
N LEU A 83 -6.10 1.22 -1.54
CA LEU A 83 -6.29 1.41 -2.97
C LEU A 83 -5.31 2.45 -3.47
N CYS A 84 -4.61 2.13 -4.55
CA CYS A 84 -3.64 3.00 -5.19
C CYS A 84 -3.99 3.17 -6.66
N GLY A 85 -3.91 4.39 -7.16
CA GLY A 85 -4.12 4.67 -8.58
C GLY A 85 -3.01 4.08 -9.45
N ILE A 86 -3.39 3.51 -10.59
CA ILE A 86 -2.45 2.99 -11.59
C ILE A 86 -1.87 4.13 -12.42
N THR A 87 -2.71 5.09 -12.81
CA THR A 87 -2.33 6.22 -13.67
C THR A 87 -2.46 7.57 -12.95
N SER A 88 -3.32 7.64 -11.94
CA SER A 88 -3.53 8.82 -11.11
C SER A 88 -2.76 8.72 -9.80
N HIS A 89 -2.28 9.86 -9.31
CA HIS A 89 -1.53 9.93 -8.07
C HIS A 89 -2.48 9.92 -6.85
N PHE A 90 -3.23 8.83 -6.64
CA PHE A 90 -4.02 8.65 -5.42
C PHE A 90 -3.55 7.46 -4.59
N HIS A 91 -3.68 7.59 -3.26
CA HIS A 91 -3.44 6.55 -2.27
C HIS A 91 -4.52 6.67 -1.19
N TYR A 92 -5.30 5.62 -1.04
CA TYR A 92 -6.48 5.64 -0.22
C TYR A 92 -6.54 4.42 0.69
N ILE A 93 -6.51 4.64 2.00
CA ILE A 93 -6.53 3.56 2.99
C ILE A 93 -7.99 3.12 3.23
N LEU A 94 -8.31 1.92 2.72
CA LEU A 94 -9.60 1.26 2.91
C LEU A 94 -9.76 0.71 4.32
N PHE A 95 -8.67 0.18 4.88
CA PHE A 95 -8.69 -0.44 6.19
C PHE A 95 -7.39 -0.15 6.96
N LEU A 96 -7.56 0.12 8.25
CA LEU A 96 -6.49 0.29 9.23
C LEU A 96 -6.83 -0.46 10.52
N GLY A 97 -5.98 -1.40 10.90
CA GLY A 97 -6.08 -2.14 12.16
C GLY A 97 -4.77 -2.12 12.92
N VAL A 98 -4.83 -1.91 14.24
CA VAL A 98 -3.68 -2.17 15.14
C VAL A 98 -3.91 -3.49 15.83
N LEU A 99 -2.97 -4.41 15.65
CA LEU A 99 -2.97 -5.78 16.13
C LEU A 99 -2.04 -5.90 17.33
N GLU A 100 -2.36 -6.77 18.27
CA GLU A 100 -1.47 -7.14 19.38
C GLU A 100 -0.93 -8.53 19.07
N ASP A 101 0.36 -8.61 18.76
CA ASP A 101 0.94 -9.79 18.09
C ASP A 101 0.78 -11.06 18.93
N ALA A 102 0.86 -10.94 20.26
CA ALA A 102 0.72 -12.05 21.19
C ALA A 102 -0.70 -12.63 21.33
N LYS A 103 -1.73 -11.97 20.77
CA LYS A 103 -3.15 -12.36 20.93
C LYS A 103 -3.79 -12.90 19.66
N MET A 104 -3.00 -13.14 18.61
CA MET A 104 -3.52 -13.58 17.33
C MET A 104 -3.19 -15.04 17.05
N ASP A 105 -4.22 -15.89 17.11
CA ASP A 105 -4.08 -17.33 16.87
C ASP A 105 -3.68 -17.64 15.41
N SER A 106 -4.19 -16.87 14.44
CA SER A 106 -3.72 -16.95 13.05
C SER A 106 -3.82 -15.61 12.33
N LEU A 107 -2.66 -14.96 12.16
CA LEU A 107 -2.52 -13.74 11.37
C LEU A 107 -2.98 -13.90 9.93
N THR A 108 -2.56 -14.99 9.28
CA THR A 108 -2.90 -15.29 7.89
C THR A 108 -4.41 -15.37 7.65
N HIS A 109 -5.14 -16.12 8.49
CA HIS A 109 -6.58 -16.23 8.35
C HIS A 109 -7.28 -14.90 8.62
N PHE A 110 -6.84 -14.17 9.64
CA PHE A 110 -7.39 -12.85 9.93
C PHE A 110 -7.23 -11.89 8.74
N VAL A 111 -6.03 -11.77 8.16
CA VAL A 111 -5.78 -10.93 6.97
C VAL A 111 -6.62 -11.40 5.78
N CYS A 112 -6.74 -12.71 5.56
CA CYS A 112 -7.59 -13.29 4.51
C CYS A 112 -9.06 -12.92 4.68
N GLU A 113 -9.61 -12.98 5.91
CA GLU A 113 -10.99 -12.57 6.21
C GLU A 113 -11.19 -11.07 5.93
N ILE A 114 -10.22 -10.22 6.30
CA ILE A 114 -10.26 -8.80 5.97
C ILE A 114 -10.31 -8.61 4.45
N LEU A 115 -9.39 -9.23 3.72
CA LEU A 115 -9.32 -9.10 2.26
C LEU A 115 -10.64 -9.51 1.60
N ALA A 116 -11.19 -10.66 1.99
CA ALA A 116 -12.47 -11.15 1.50
C ALA A 116 -13.60 -10.16 1.78
N ASN A 117 -13.68 -9.65 3.01
CA ASN A 117 -14.70 -8.68 3.39
C ASN A 117 -14.57 -7.37 2.59
N LEU A 118 -13.35 -6.87 2.37
CA LEU A 118 -13.14 -5.66 1.57
C LEU A 118 -13.58 -5.85 0.11
N LEU A 119 -13.24 -6.99 -0.50
CA LEU A 119 -13.63 -7.32 -1.88
C LEU A 119 -15.15 -7.51 -2.04
N ILE A 120 -15.83 -8.05 -1.03
CA ILE A 120 -17.28 -8.29 -1.07
C ILE A 120 -18.07 -7.02 -0.74
N THR A 121 -17.59 -6.20 0.20
CA THR A 121 -18.42 -5.16 0.82
C THR A 121 -17.96 -3.74 0.55
N GLU A 122 -16.66 -3.47 0.46
CA GLU A 122 -16.16 -2.09 0.36
C GLU A 122 -15.78 -1.72 -1.07
N VAL A 123 -15.01 -2.56 -1.78
CA VAL A 123 -14.63 -2.33 -3.17
C VAL A 123 -15.85 -2.13 -4.09
N PRO A 124 -16.95 -2.93 -3.99
CA PRO A 124 -18.12 -2.74 -4.84
C PRO A 124 -18.86 -1.41 -4.62
N LYS A 125 -18.65 -0.74 -3.48
CA LYS A 125 -19.21 0.59 -3.20
C LYS A 125 -18.43 1.72 -3.89
N LEU A 126 -17.33 1.41 -4.57
CA LEU A 126 -16.46 2.36 -5.26
C LEU A 126 -16.55 2.18 -6.79
N PRO A 127 -17.72 2.34 -7.42
CA PRO A 127 -17.94 2.00 -8.84
C PRO A 127 -17.13 2.87 -9.83
N ASN A 128 -16.60 3.99 -9.37
CA ASN A 128 -15.73 4.87 -10.17
C ASN A 128 -14.26 4.48 -10.11
N PHE A 129 -13.87 3.56 -9.22
CA PHE A 129 -12.49 3.12 -8.99
C PHE A 129 -12.36 1.63 -9.27
N PRO A 130 -12.34 1.22 -10.55
CA PRO A 130 -12.26 -0.19 -10.93
C PRO A 130 -10.93 -0.81 -10.47
N LEU A 131 -11.04 -1.87 -9.65
CA LEU A 131 -9.92 -2.68 -9.18
C LEU A 131 -9.44 -3.61 -10.30
N LYS A 132 -8.17 -3.50 -10.71
CA LYS A 132 -7.59 -4.33 -11.79
C LYS A 132 -6.85 -5.55 -11.26
N PHE A 133 -6.03 -5.37 -10.23
CA PHE A 133 -5.25 -6.43 -9.60
C PHE A 133 -5.02 -6.12 -8.13
N ILE A 134 -4.56 -7.12 -7.39
CA ILE A 134 -4.04 -6.97 -6.04
C ILE A 134 -2.52 -7.08 -6.13
N LEU A 135 -1.81 -6.03 -5.71
CA LEU A 135 -0.35 -5.95 -5.72
C LEU A 135 0.19 -6.24 -4.32
N LEU A 136 1.03 -7.26 -4.19
CA LEU A 136 1.54 -7.73 -2.91
C LEU A 136 3.07 -7.76 -2.90
N ARG A 137 3.63 -7.61 -1.71
CA ARG A 137 5.05 -7.93 -1.49
C ARG A 137 5.27 -9.42 -1.68
N ASN A 138 6.40 -9.79 -2.27
CA ASN A 138 6.83 -11.18 -2.36
C ASN A 138 7.40 -11.68 -1.03
N ASP A 139 6.56 -11.73 0.00
CA ASP A 139 6.92 -12.18 1.35
C ASP A 139 6.07 -13.38 1.81
N LEU A 140 6.52 -14.04 2.88
CA LEU A 140 5.87 -15.23 3.42
C LEU A 140 4.44 -14.98 3.92
N THR A 141 4.14 -13.80 4.46
CA THR A 141 2.80 -13.43 4.92
C THR A 141 1.85 -13.34 3.73
N SER A 142 2.23 -12.58 2.70
CA SER A 142 1.46 -12.39 1.48
C SER A 142 1.20 -13.71 0.75
N GLN A 143 2.24 -14.55 0.61
CA GLN A 143 2.12 -15.89 0.02
C GLN A 143 1.17 -16.79 0.81
N ASN A 144 1.28 -16.82 2.15
CA ASN A 144 0.41 -17.63 2.99
C ASN A 144 -1.04 -17.15 2.95
N VAL A 145 -1.28 -15.83 2.93
CA VAL A 145 -2.63 -15.25 2.83
C VAL A 145 -3.27 -15.68 1.52
N LEU A 146 -2.55 -15.59 0.40
CA LEU A 146 -3.08 -16.01 -0.89
C LEU A 146 -3.31 -17.50 -1.01
N LYS A 147 -2.46 -18.31 -0.38
CA LYS A 147 -2.71 -19.75 -0.31
C LYS A 147 -4.04 -20.05 0.38
N VAL A 148 -4.28 -19.47 1.56
CA VAL A 148 -5.55 -19.62 2.29
C VAL A 148 -6.73 -19.06 1.48
N PHE A 149 -6.52 -17.91 0.83
CA PHE A 149 -7.53 -17.26 -0.01
C PHE A 149 -7.94 -18.14 -1.20
N ALA A 150 -6.98 -18.80 -1.85
CA ALA A 150 -7.22 -19.69 -2.98
C ALA A 150 -7.82 -21.04 -2.56
N GLU A 151 -7.41 -21.60 -1.41
CA GLU A 151 -7.92 -22.90 -0.94
C GLU A 151 -9.34 -22.81 -0.35
N SER A 152 -9.75 -21.63 0.09
CA SER A 152 -11.06 -21.43 0.71
C SER A 152 -12.19 -21.36 -0.34
N LYS A 153 -13.18 -22.25 -0.20
CA LYS A 153 -14.40 -22.26 -1.04
C LYS A 153 -15.18 -20.94 -1.01
N LYS A 154 -15.04 -20.14 0.05
CA LYS A 154 -15.71 -18.84 0.18
C LYS A 154 -15.04 -17.74 -0.64
N THR A 155 -13.75 -17.88 -0.92
CA THR A 155 -12.90 -16.80 -1.45
C THR A 155 -12.32 -17.08 -2.83
N LEU A 156 -12.20 -18.34 -3.24
CA LEU A 156 -11.59 -18.77 -4.52
C LEU A 156 -12.15 -18.04 -5.75
N ASN A 157 -13.44 -17.71 -5.76
CA ASN A 157 -14.10 -17.06 -6.90
C ASN A 157 -14.26 -15.54 -6.74
N LEU A 158 -13.73 -14.94 -5.68
CA LEU A 158 -13.89 -13.50 -5.44
C LEU A 158 -12.97 -12.66 -6.32
N PHE A 159 -11.73 -13.11 -6.50
CA PHE A 159 -10.70 -12.39 -7.24
C PHE A 159 -9.56 -13.33 -7.58
N ASN A 160 -8.92 -13.15 -8.73
CA ASN A 160 -7.86 -14.05 -9.22
C ASN A 160 -6.63 -13.33 -9.78
N ASN A 161 -6.64 -12.00 -9.92
CA ASN A 161 -5.53 -11.25 -10.49
C ASN A 161 -4.56 -10.75 -9.40
N PHE A 162 -3.70 -11.63 -8.93
CA PHE A 162 -2.71 -11.31 -7.90
C PHE A 162 -1.33 -11.16 -8.55
N LEU A 163 -0.69 -10.03 -8.29
CA LEU A 163 0.66 -9.73 -8.75
C LEU A 163 1.57 -9.56 -7.54
N PHE A 164 2.76 -10.16 -7.62
CA PHE A 164 3.79 -10.02 -6.61
C PHE A 164 4.90 -9.13 -7.14
N ILE A 165 5.38 -8.25 -6.29
CA ILE A 165 6.62 -7.51 -6.51
C ILE A 165 7.50 -7.66 -5.28
N ASN A 166 8.80 -7.82 -5.50
CA ASN A 166 9.79 -7.76 -4.46
C ASN A 166 10.00 -6.29 -4.02
N GLU A 167 10.66 -6.08 -2.89
CA GLU A 167 10.93 -4.73 -2.36
C GLU A 167 11.88 -3.94 -3.26
N SER A 168 11.31 -3.36 -4.31
CA SER A 168 12.02 -2.66 -5.37
C SER A 168 12.92 -1.54 -4.82
N ASN A 169 12.51 -0.93 -3.71
CA ASN A 169 13.22 0.16 -3.07
C ASN A 169 14.37 -0.28 -2.16
N ALA A 170 14.19 -1.33 -1.36
CA ALA A 170 15.29 -1.87 -0.55
C ALA A 170 16.42 -2.36 -1.46
N TRP A 171 16.04 -3.06 -2.53
CA TRP A 171 16.99 -3.55 -3.52
C TRP A 171 17.68 -2.41 -4.29
N ARG A 172 16.93 -1.41 -4.79
CA ARG A 172 17.49 -0.20 -5.42
C ARG A 172 18.46 0.53 -4.49
N LEU A 173 18.13 0.67 -3.20
CA LEU A 173 18.99 1.33 -2.21
C LEU A 173 20.29 0.54 -1.95
N LEU A 174 20.22 -0.78 -1.92
CA LEU A 174 21.39 -1.66 -1.81
C LEU A 174 22.27 -1.63 -3.08
N SER A 175 21.67 -1.30 -4.23
CA SER A 175 22.31 -1.26 -5.54
C SER A 175 22.52 0.15 -6.10
N LEU A 176 22.60 1.18 -5.23
CA LEU A 176 22.83 2.57 -5.67
C LEU A 176 24.15 2.77 -6.44
N HIS A 177 25.15 1.94 -6.15
CA HIS A 177 26.45 1.99 -6.79
C HIS A 177 26.52 1.19 -8.10
N ASP A 178 25.49 0.41 -8.42
CA ASP A 178 25.45 -0.39 -9.63
C ASP A 178 24.79 0.41 -10.77
N PRO A 179 25.57 0.91 -11.75
CA PRO A 179 25.03 1.74 -12.83
C PRO A 179 24.04 0.99 -13.72
N TYR A 180 24.13 -0.34 -13.79
CA TYR A 180 23.22 -1.16 -14.59
C TYR A 180 21.85 -1.25 -13.94
N VAL A 181 21.82 -1.41 -12.61
CA VAL A 181 20.59 -1.39 -11.84
C VAL A 181 19.91 -0.03 -11.91
N GLN A 182 20.66 1.06 -11.80
CA GLN A 182 20.11 2.41 -11.94
C GLN A 182 19.55 2.65 -13.35
N SER A 183 20.28 2.22 -14.39
CA SER A 183 19.82 2.37 -15.79
C SER A 183 18.52 1.60 -16.04
N ALA A 184 18.43 0.37 -15.53
CA ALA A 184 17.22 -0.44 -15.66
C ALA A 184 16.04 0.16 -14.90
N TRP A 185 16.29 0.68 -13.69
CA TRP A 185 15.27 1.38 -12.93
C TRP A 185 14.73 2.58 -13.70
N ASP A 186 15.61 3.44 -14.22
CA ASP A 186 15.20 4.63 -14.94
C ASP A 186 14.42 4.26 -16.21
N GLU A 187 14.88 3.26 -16.95
CA GLU A 187 14.22 2.83 -18.19
C GLU A 187 12.88 2.12 -17.96
N ILE A 188 12.77 1.29 -16.93
CA ILE A 188 11.54 0.54 -16.62
C ILE A 188 10.52 1.40 -15.86
N MET A 189 10.98 2.20 -14.89
CA MET A 189 10.08 2.87 -13.94
C MET A 189 9.72 4.29 -14.38
N LEU A 190 10.62 5.00 -15.08
CA LEU A 190 10.42 6.42 -15.39
C LEU A 190 9.96 6.68 -16.83
N ASN A 191 10.20 5.73 -17.75
CA ASN A 191 9.76 5.88 -19.13
C ASN A 191 8.37 5.29 -19.38
N TYR A 192 7.84 5.62 -20.56
CA TYR A 192 6.63 5.01 -21.09
C TYR A 192 6.95 3.69 -21.79
N ILE A 193 6.17 2.66 -21.46
CA ILE A 193 6.25 1.32 -22.05
C ILE A 193 5.00 1.10 -22.91
N SER A 194 5.18 0.44 -24.06
CA SER A 194 4.15 0.15 -25.06
C SER A 194 4.31 -1.28 -25.56
N ASP A 195 3.33 -1.77 -26.30
CA ASP A 195 3.40 -3.10 -26.92
C ASP A 195 4.60 -3.24 -27.88
N GLU A 196 5.07 -2.14 -28.47
CA GLU A 196 6.17 -2.14 -29.43
C GLU A 196 7.54 -2.32 -28.77
N ASN A 197 7.71 -1.88 -27.51
CA ASN A 197 9.02 -1.85 -26.84
C ASN A 197 9.10 -2.70 -25.56
N VAL A 198 7.98 -3.22 -25.05
CA VAL A 198 7.96 -3.96 -23.78
C VAL A 198 8.94 -5.13 -23.78
N ASP A 199 8.96 -5.99 -24.80
CA ASP A 199 9.87 -7.13 -24.79
C ASP A 199 11.33 -6.69 -24.96
N GLU A 200 11.61 -5.68 -25.79
CA GLU A 200 12.98 -5.16 -25.96
C GLU A 200 13.57 -4.63 -24.65
N VAL A 201 12.83 -3.77 -23.94
CA VAL A 201 13.28 -3.16 -22.69
C VAL A 201 13.56 -4.23 -21.64
N PHE A 202 12.62 -5.16 -21.42
CA PHE A 202 12.75 -6.15 -20.35
C PHE A 202 13.75 -7.26 -20.68
N VAL A 203 13.83 -7.74 -21.92
CA VAL A 203 14.81 -8.78 -22.33
C VAL A 203 16.24 -8.27 -22.21
N LYS A 204 16.50 -7.04 -22.68
CA LYS A 204 17.82 -6.38 -22.56
C LYS A 204 18.37 -6.46 -21.12
N TYR A 205 17.54 -6.11 -20.13
CA TYR A 205 17.97 -6.12 -18.74
C TYR A 205 17.98 -7.52 -18.13
N TYR A 206 17.09 -8.41 -18.58
CA TYR A 206 17.06 -9.80 -18.12
C TYR A 206 18.35 -10.55 -18.50
N ASP A 207 18.81 -10.38 -19.74
CA ASP A 207 20.06 -10.97 -20.22
C ASP A 207 21.25 -10.41 -19.47
N LEU A 208 21.27 -9.10 -19.23
CA LEU A 208 22.30 -8.45 -18.43
C LEU A 208 22.32 -8.96 -16.97
N ALA A 209 21.16 -9.16 -16.35
CA ALA A 209 21.06 -9.73 -15.01
C ALA A 209 21.61 -11.17 -14.97
N ALA A 210 21.32 -11.96 -16.00
CA ALA A 210 21.82 -13.32 -16.15
C ALA A 210 23.35 -13.36 -16.33
N GLU A 211 23.91 -12.49 -17.18
CA GLU A 211 25.36 -12.38 -17.38
C GLU A 211 26.11 -11.99 -16.09
N LYS A 212 25.50 -11.15 -15.26
CA LYS A 212 26.05 -10.71 -13.97
C LYS A 212 25.80 -11.68 -12.83
N GLY A 213 24.97 -12.71 -13.04
CA GLY A 213 24.56 -13.64 -11.98
C GLY A 213 23.80 -12.95 -10.84
N ASN A 214 23.01 -11.92 -11.15
CA ASN A 214 22.24 -11.17 -10.16
C ASN A 214 20.78 -11.62 -10.16
N ASP A 215 20.48 -12.64 -9.35
CA ASP A 215 19.13 -13.23 -9.27
C ASP A 215 18.07 -12.23 -8.80
N GLY A 216 18.40 -11.36 -7.83
CA GLY A 216 17.48 -10.33 -7.35
C GLY A 216 17.11 -9.30 -8.43
N PHE A 217 18.08 -8.94 -9.29
CA PHE A 217 17.80 -8.07 -10.44
C PHE A 217 16.88 -8.76 -11.44
N LYS A 218 17.16 -10.03 -11.71
CA LYS A 218 16.39 -10.86 -12.65
C LYS A 218 14.93 -11.02 -12.20
N GLU A 219 14.72 -11.23 -10.90
CA GLU A 219 13.39 -11.25 -10.29
C GLU A 219 12.66 -9.91 -10.48
N PHE A 220 13.31 -8.79 -10.13
CA PHE A 220 12.76 -7.45 -10.33
C PHE A 220 12.30 -7.23 -11.78
N ILE A 221 13.15 -7.55 -12.76
CA ILE A 221 12.82 -7.41 -14.19
C ILE A 221 11.61 -8.28 -14.54
N SER A 222 11.58 -9.53 -14.09
CA SER A 222 10.50 -10.47 -14.41
C SER A 222 9.15 -10.04 -13.82
N GLU A 223 9.15 -9.58 -12.58
CA GLU A 223 7.94 -9.12 -11.88
C GLU A 223 7.35 -7.87 -12.56
N PHE A 224 8.19 -6.88 -12.87
CA PHE A 224 7.73 -5.67 -13.57
C PHE A 224 7.39 -5.92 -15.04
N HIS A 225 7.98 -6.93 -15.70
CA HIS A 225 7.60 -7.33 -17.06
C HIS A 225 6.18 -7.88 -17.10
N ASN A 226 5.85 -8.75 -16.13
CA ASN A 226 4.51 -9.32 -15.99
C ASN A 226 3.47 -8.23 -15.68
N LEU A 227 3.78 -7.31 -14.76
CA LEU A 227 2.93 -6.18 -14.47
C LEU A 227 2.73 -5.26 -15.69
N ALA A 228 3.79 -5.01 -16.47
CA ALA A 228 3.71 -4.22 -17.69
C ALA A 228 2.75 -4.86 -18.71
N LYS A 229 2.91 -6.17 -18.96
CA LYS A 229 2.04 -6.92 -19.87
C LYS A 229 0.58 -6.89 -19.45
N GLU A 230 0.30 -7.09 -18.16
CA GLU A 230 -1.06 -7.02 -17.62
C GLU A 230 -1.70 -5.64 -17.84
N LEU A 231 -0.94 -4.57 -17.63
CA LEU A 231 -1.43 -3.19 -17.81
C LEU A 231 -1.65 -2.83 -19.28
N LEU A 232 -0.81 -3.33 -20.18
CA LEU A 232 -0.89 -3.08 -21.63
C LEU A 232 -2.11 -3.77 -22.27
N MET A 233 -2.64 -4.85 -21.70
CA MET A 233 -3.89 -5.46 -22.20
C MET A 233 -5.07 -4.48 -22.27
N ALA A 234 -5.04 -3.41 -21.47
CA ALA A 234 -6.07 -2.38 -21.44
C ALA A 234 -5.61 -1.02 -22.00
N ARG A 235 -4.33 -0.86 -22.37
CA ARG A 235 -3.71 0.43 -22.71
C ARG A 235 -2.64 0.29 -23.77
N SER A 236 -2.56 1.22 -24.70
CA SER A 236 -1.45 1.25 -25.69
C SER A 236 -0.11 1.66 -25.10
N VAL A 237 -0.13 2.46 -24.01
CA VAL A 237 1.06 3.00 -23.35
C VAL A 237 0.81 3.06 -21.83
N ILE A 238 1.82 2.70 -21.05
CA ILE A 238 1.79 2.67 -19.59
C ILE A 238 3.02 3.35 -18.97
N SER A 239 2.93 3.67 -17.69
CA SER A 239 4.09 3.99 -16.85
C SER A 239 3.99 3.18 -15.56
N LEU A 240 5.10 2.57 -15.15
CA LEU A 240 5.15 1.73 -13.94
C LEU A 240 5.47 2.52 -12.68
N ARG A 241 5.80 3.81 -12.79
CA ARG A 241 6.21 4.67 -11.67
C ARG A 241 5.24 4.65 -10.48
N LEU A 242 3.95 4.53 -10.76
CA LEU A 242 2.89 4.58 -9.74
C LEU A 242 2.46 3.18 -9.28
N CYS A 243 2.87 2.12 -9.98
CA CYS A 243 2.53 0.74 -9.68
C CYS A 243 3.61 0.09 -8.81
N THR A 244 3.94 0.74 -7.71
CA THR A 244 4.97 0.31 -6.76
C THR A 244 4.43 0.32 -5.34
N LEU A 245 5.13 -0.36 -4.43
CA LEU A 245 4.84 -0.33 -2.99
C LEU A 245 5.68 0.73 -2.24
N GLU A 246 6.42 1.58 -2.97
CA GLU A 246 7.28 2.62 -2.38
C GLU A 246 6.51 3.58 -1.45
N ARG A 247 5.27 3.91 -1.80
CA ARG A 247 4.43 4.77 -0.96
C ARG A 247 4.16 4.14 0.42
N LEU A 248 4.01 2.82 0.47
CA LEU A 248 3.86 2.10 1.73
C LEU A 248 5.17 2.08 2.52
N ASP A 249 6.31 1.89 1.86
CA ASP A 249 7.64 1.96 2.51
C ASP A 249 7.88 3.34 3.16
N ILE A 250 7.54 4.41 2.44
CA ILE A 250 7.65 5.78 2.94
C ILE A 250 6.73 5.96 4.14
N PHE A 251 5.50 5.47 4.05
CA PHE A 251 4.53 5.56 5.13
C PHE A 251 4.98 4.79 6.39
N GLU A 252 5.51 3.58 6.22
CA GLU A 252 6.11 2.79 7.31
C GLU A 252 7.26 3.52 7.99
N LYS A 253 8.18 4.12 7.21
CA LYS A 253 9.30 4.91 7.75
C LYS A 253 8.81 6.07 8.61
N ILE A 254 7.78 6.78 8.14
CA ILE A 254 7.15 7.88 8.88
C ILE A 254 6.54 7.37 10.18
N ILE A 255 5.72 6.31 10.13
CA ILE A 255 5.10 5.71 11.32
C ILE A 255 6.16 5.35 12.36
N THR A 256 7.18 4.62 11.92
CA THR A 256 8.26 4.14 12.78
C THR A 256 9.03 5.29 13.43
N ALA A 257 9.31 6.36 12.68
CA ALA A 257 9.98 7.55 13.21
C ALA A 257 9.16 8.24 14.31
N HIS A 258 7.84 8.39 14.10
CA HIS A 258 6.96 8.97 15.12
C HIS A 258 6.84 8.09 16.35
N VAL A 259 6.71 6.76 16.18
CA VAL A 259 6.55 5.83 17.31
C VAL A 259 7.79 5.80 18.19
N LYS A 260 9.00 5.88 17.60
CA LYS A 260 10.26 6.02 18.37
C LYS A 260 10.30 7.27 19.24
N GLY A 261 9.58 8.33 18.86
CA GLY A 261 9.43 9.54 19.66
C GLY A 261 8.59 9.34 20.93
N PHE A 262 7.76 8.30 20.98
CA PHE A 262 7.00 7.93 22.18
C PHE A 262 7.84 7.01 23.08
N LYS A 263 7.84 7.25 24.39
CA LYS A 263 8.48 6.35 25.36
C LYS A 263 7.79 4.98 25.30
N GLU A 264 8.55 3.88 25.19
CA GLU A 264 8.00 2.51 25.03
C GLU A 264 6.89 2.15 26.03
N GLN A 265 7.01 2.59 27.29
CA GLN A 265 6.02 2.31 28.34
C GLN A 265 4.68 3.03 28.14
N ARG A 266 4.64 4.06 27.30
CA ARG A 266 3.43 4.86 27.01
C ARG A 266 2.72 4.40 25.74
N VAL A 267 3.35 3.53 24.95
CA VAL A 267 2.79 3.07 23.67
C VAL A 267 1.76 1.97 23.93
N ASN A 268 0.50 2.27 23.61
CA ASN A 268 -0.58 1.30 23.62
C ASN A 268 -1.34 1.30 22.28
N ARG A 269 -2.20 0.29 22.07
CA ARG A 269 -2.98 0.12 20.85
C ARG A 269 -3.74 1.38 20.41
N MET A 270 -4.35 2.10 21.36
CA MET A 270 -5.14 3.29 21.07
C MET A 270 -4.24 4.46 20.64
N VAL A 271 -3.09 4.63 21.29
CA VAL A 271 -2.11 5.66 20.92
C VAL A 271 -1.60 5.43 19.50
N ILE A 272 -1.21 4.19 19.17
CA ILE A 272 -0.76 3.82 17.83
C ILE A 272 -1.87 4.10 16.79
N PHE A 273 -3.09 3.69 17.10
CA PHE A 273 -4.23 3.90 16.20
C PHE A 273 -4.50 5.38 15.92
N GLN A 274 -4.48 6.23 16.95
CA GLN A 274 -4.68 7.67 16.78
C GLN A 274 -3.51 8.33 16.04
N LEU A 275 -2.27 7.89 16.29
CA LEU A 275 -1.11 8.35 15.53
C LEU A 275 -1.25 8.01 14.05
N LEU A 276 -1.57 6.75 13.72
CA LEU A 276 -1.78 6.32 12.35
C LEU A 276 -2.87 7.15 11.69
N ARG A 277 -4.02 7.32 12.36
CA ARG A 277 -5.12 8.14 11.85
C ARG A 277 -4.67 9.58 11.52
N ALA A 278 -3.90 10.20 12.40
CA ALA A 278 -3.36 11.55 12.19
C ALA A 278 -2.39 11.61 11.01
N LEU A 279 -1.45 10.66 10.92
CA LEU A 279 -0.47 10.59 9.83
C LEU A 279 -1.14 10.38 8.47
N ILE A 280 -2.19 9.57 8.38
CA ILE A 280 -2.93 9.42 7.11
C ILE A 280 -3.63 10.72 6.72
N LEU A 281 -4.08 11.56 7.67
CA LEU A 281 -4.64 12.86 7.32
C LEU A 281 -3.57 13.84 6.84
N ILE A 282 -2.41 13.85 7.49
CA ILE A 282 -1.28 14.73 7.14
C ILE A 282 -0.72 14.38 5.75
N TYR A 283 -0.53 13.09 5.47
CA TYR A 283 0.11 12.59 4.25
C TYR A 283 -0.86 12.08 3.17
N GLY A 284 -2.16 12.05 3.45
CA GLY A 284 -3.19 11.61 2.50
C GLY A 284 -3.65 12.71 1.54
N HIS A 285 -2.93 13.83 1.51
CA HIS A 285 -3.19 14.98 0.64
C HIS A 285 -2.22 15.02 -0.53
#